data_AF-A0A6C0K0Z9-F1
#
_entry.id   AF-A0A6C0K0Z9-F1
#
_cell.length_a   1.000
_cell.length_b   1.000
_cell.length_c   1.000
_cell.angle_alpha   90.00
_cell.angle_beta   90.00
_cell.angle_gamma   90.00
#
_symmetry.space_group_name_H-M   'P 1'
#
loop_
_entity.id
_entity.type
_entity.pdbx_description
1 polymer ?
#
loop_
_entity_poly.entity_id
_entity_poly.type
_entity_poly.pdbx_seq_one_letter_code
_entity_poly.pdbx_strand_id
1 'polypeptide(L)'
;MEHDYLMNIATILFFACYIPELYANYKNKNANMYNLPEKVVVLTGSAFAFAYAYATDNQVLIINYAPLLTLDILAFLMRAYYVYKNRATPAIDGPVVEAGP
;
A
#
# COMPACT_ATOMS: atom_id res chain seq x y z
N MET A 1 -23.74 -7.36 -16.74
CA MET A 1 -23.11 -7.51 -18.07
C MET A 1 -22.66 -6.18 -18.66
N GLU A 2 -23.50 -5.16 -18.82
CA GLU A 2 -23.10 -3.88 -19.46
C GLU A 2 -22.13 -2.99 -18.67
N HIS A 3 -21.84 -3.26 -17.39
CA HIS A 3 -20.91 -2.44 -16.60
C HIS A 3 -19.70 -3.23 -16.06
N ASP A 4 -19.67 -4.54 -16.27
CA ASP A 4 -18.62 -5.41 -15.72
C ASP A 4 -17.27 -5.13 -16.40
N TYR A 5 -17.28 -4.70 -17.67
CA TYR A 5 -16.07 -4.29 -18.39
C TYR A 5 -15.43 -3.02 -17.79
N LEU A 6 -16.23 -2.07 -17.31
CA LEU A 6 -15.72 -0.86 -16.66
C LEU A 6 -14.97 -1.20 -15.37
N MET A 7 -15.51 -2.16 -14.62
CA MET A 7 -14.90 -2.63 -13.37
C MET A 7 -13.56 -3.33 -13.63
N ASN A 8 -13.50 -4.18 -14.65
CA ASN A 8 -12.26 -4.84 -15.04
C ASN A 8 -11.20 -3.84 -15.54
N ILE A 9 -11.60 -2.84 -16.35
CA ILE A 9 -10.70 -1.77 -16.79
C ILE A 9 -10.19 -0.97 -15.59
N ALA A 10 -11.07 -0.61 -14.66
CA ALA A 10 -10.69 0.12 -13.45
C ALA A 10 -9.64 -0.66 -12.64
N THR A 11 -9.83 -1.97 -12.46
CA THR A 11 -8.88 -2.84 -11.77
C THR A 11 -7.53 -2.91 -12.47
N ILE A 12 -7.50 -3.07 -13.80
CA ILE A 12 -6.25 -3.07 -14.57
C ILE A 12 -5.49 -1.75 -14.41
N LEU A 13 -6.20 -0.62 -14.50
CA LEU A 13 -5.59 0.70 -14.30
C LEU A 13 -5.07 0.84 -12.86
N PHE A 14 -5.83 0.37 -11.87
CA PHE A 14 -5.41 0.39 -10.47
C PHE A 14 -4.13 -0.43 -10.23
N PHE A 15 -4.07 -1.63 -10.83
CA PHE A 15 -2.87 -2.47 -10.82
C PHE A 15 -1.66 -1.76 -11.42
N ALA A 16 -1.85 -1.08 -12.56
CA ALA A 16 -0.77 -0.33 -13.20
C ALA A 16 -0.25 0.80 -12.30
N CYS A 17 -1.12 1.48 -11.55
CA CYS A 17 -0.73 2.49 -10.57
C CYS A 17 0.05 1.93 -9.37
N TYR A 18 -0.15 0.65 -9.02
CA TYR A 18 0.56 0.01 -7.93
C TYR A 18 2.03 -0.28 -8.24
N ILE A 19 2.37 -0.57 -9.50
CA ILE A 19 3.74 -0.87 -9.93
C ILE A 19 4.74 0.22 -9.50
N PRO A 20 4.54 1.52 -9.82
CA PRO A 20 5.47 2.56 -9.39
C PRO A 20 5.49 2.76 -7.88
N GLU A 21 4.36 2.58 -7.18
CA GLU A 21 4.30 2.69 -5.71
C GLU A 21 5.16 1.60 -5.04
N LEU A 22 4.98 0.35 -5.43
CA LEU A 22 5.72 -0.79 -4.89
C LEU A 22 7.21 -0.65 -5.20
N TYR A 23 7.55 -0.25 -6.43
CA TYR A 23 8.94 -0.01 -6.84
C TYR A 23 9.59 1.12 -6.02
N ALA A 24 8.89 2.23 -5.81
CA ALA A 24 9.39 3.35 -5.01
C ALA A 24 9.58 2.94 -3.54
N ASN A 25 8.65 2.17 -2.97
CA ASN A 25 8.79 1.65 -1.60
C ASN A 25 10.03 0.76 -1.46
N TYR A 26 10.25 -0.16 -2.42
CA TYR A 26 11.40 -1.05 -2.42
C TYR A 26 12.73 -0.31 -2.63
N LYS A 27 12.82 0.56 -3.65
CA LYS A 27 14.06 1.27 -4.00
C LYS A 27 14.46 2.30 -2.94
N ASN A 28 13.50 3.11 -2.47
CA ASN A 28 13.79 4.20 -1.54
C ASN A 28 13.81 3.73 -0.08
N LYS A 29 13.47 2.46 0.19
CA LYS A 29 13.30 1.92 1.55
C LYS A 29 12.44 2.85 2.40
N ASN A 30 11.32 3.30 1.81
CA ASN A 30 10.54 4.40 2.35
C ASN A 30 10.01 4.05 3.75
N ALA A 31 10.59 4.70 4.76
CA ALA A 31 10.28 4.52 6.16
C ALA A 31 9.51 5.71 6.75
N ASN A 32 8.87 6.52 5.90
CA ASN A 32 8.10 7.66 6.39
C ASN A 32 6.86 7.16 7.13
N MET A 33 6.89 7.24 8.47
CA MET A 33 5.77 6.81 9.31
C MET A 33 4.51 7.65 9.07
N TYR A 34 4.63 8.90 8.62
CA TYR A 34 3.46 9.74 8.34
C TYR A 34 2.62 9.23 7.15
N ASN A 35 3.22 8.40 6.28
CA ASN A 35 2.53 7.79 5.14
C ASN A 35 1.89 6.44 5.50
N LEU A 36 2.09 5.96 6.72
CA LEU A 36 1.55 4.68 7.19
C LEU A 36 0.05 4.79 7.56
N PRO A 37 -0.41 5.83 8.30
CA PRO A 37 -1.84 6.03 8.57
C PRO A 37 -2.70 6.09 7.31
N GLU A 38 -2.25 6.82 6.27
CA GLU A 38 -2.94 6.86 4.97
C GLU A 38 -3.12 5.44 4.41
N LYS A 39 -2.06 4.62 4.43
CA LYS A 39 -2.14 3.25 3.93
C LYS A 39 -3.03 2.35 4.77
N VAL A 40 -3.12 2.58 6.08
CA VAL A 40 -4.08 1.88 6.97
C VAL A 40 -5.52 2.21 6.57
N VAL A 41 -5.82 3.47 6.25
CA VAL A 41 -7.17 3.88 5.80
C VAL A 41 -7.53 3.20 4.49
N VAL A 42 -6.62 3.19 3.51
CA VAL A 42 -6.85 2.53 2.21
C VAL A 42 -7.04 1.02 2.38
N LEU A 43 -6.16 0.36 3.15
CA LEU A 43 -6.25 -1.08 3.45
C LEU A 43 -7.58 -1.44 4.14
N THR A 44 -8.03 -0.61 5.08
CA THR A 44 -9.31 -0.82 5.77
C THR A 44 -10.47 -0.68 4.80
N GLY A 45 -10.43 0.33 3.91
CA GLY A 45 -11.43 0.52 2.86
C GLY A 45 -11.50 -0.66 1.90
N SER A 46 -10.37 -1.16 1.41
CA SER A 46 -10.34 -2.30 0.50
C SER A 46 -10.73 -3.61 1.19
N ALA A 47 -10.41 -3.77 2.47
CA ALA A 47 -10.89 -4.91 3.27
C ALA A 47 -12.43 -4.90 3.41
N PHE A 48 -13.05 -3.74 3.69
CA PHE A 48 -14.51 -3.62 3.74
C PHE A 48 -15.15 -3.85 2.37
N ALA A 49 -14.56 -3.32 1.30
CA ALA A 49 -15.07 -3.54 -0.06
C ALA A 49 -15.04 -5.03 -0.45
N PHE A 50 -13.95 -5.73 -0.12
CA PHE A 50 -13.83 -7.17 -0.32
C PHE A 50 -14.81 -7.96 0.55
N ALA A 51 -14.96 -7.60 1.83
CA ALA A 51 -15.92 -8.24 2.72
C ALA A 51 -17.36 -8.08 2.23
N TYR A 52 -17.72 -6.90 1.72
CA TYR A 52 -19.01 -6.65 1.07
C TYR A 52 -19.21 -7.52 -0.18
N ALA A 53 -18.18 -7.62 -1.04
CA ALA A 53 -18.22 -8.46 -2.23
C ALA A 53 -18.47 -9.94 -1.87
N TYR A 54 -17.83 -10.43 -0.82
CA TYR A 54 -18.00 -11.79 -0.32
C TYR A 54 -19.38 -12.00 0.31
N ALA A 55 -19.85 -11.07 1.15
CA ALA A 55 -21.15 -11.15 1.80
C ALA A 55 -22.34 -11.10 0.83
N THR A 56 -22.13 -10.52 -0.35
CA THR A 56 -23.15 -10.43 -1.42
C THR A 56 -23.01 -11.52 -2.49
N ASP A 57 -22.06 -12.45 -2.32
CA ASP A 57 -21.72 -13.51 -3.29
C ASP A 57 -21.49 -12.98 -4.72
N ASN A 58 -21.01 -11.75 -4.84
CA ASN A 58 -20.81 -11.09 -6.12
C ASN A 58 -19.41 -11.42 -6.66
N GLN A 59 -19.34 -12.48 -7.48
CA GLN A 59 -18.08 -12.94 -8.06
C GLN A 59 -17.31 -11.86 -8.83
N VAL A 60 -18.01 -10.95 -9.51
CA VAL A 60 -17.36 -9.86 -10.27
C VAL A 60 -16.64 -8.92 -9.30
N LEU A 61 -17.28 -8.53 -8.18
CA LEU A 61 -16.65 -7.69 -7.16
C LEU A 61 -15.50 -8.44 -6.45
N ILE A 62 -15.66 -9.73 -6.18
CA ILE A 62 -14.62 -10.56 -5.54
C ILE A 62 -13.36 -10.59 -6.39
N ILE A 63 -13.48 -10.89 -7.69
CA ILE A 63 -12.35 -10.98 -8.63
C ILE A 63 -11.61 -9.64 -8.76
N ASN A 64 -12.31 -8.51 -8.59
CA ASN A 64 -11.72 -7.18 -8.69
C ASN A 64 -11.13 -6.68 -7.36
N TYR A 65 -11.77 -6.92 -6.22
CA TYR A 65 -11.30 -6.44 -4.92
C TYR A 65 -10.28 -7.36 -4.24
N ALA A 66 -10.31 -8.68 -4.46
CA ALA A 66 -9.31 -9.61 -3.92
C ALA A 66 -7.86 -9.22 -4.29
N PRO A 67 -7.54 -8.96 -5.58
CA PRO A 67 -6.21 -8.53 -5.94
C PRO A 67 -5.85 -7.15 -5.39
N LEU A 68 -6.80 -6.22 -5.36
CA LEU A 68 -6.59 -4.86 -4.86
C LEU A 68 -6.25 -4.88 -3.37
N LEU A 69 -6.99 -5.66 -2.57
CA LEU A 69 -6.69 -5.90 -1.16
C LEU A 69 -5.31 -6.53 -0.99
N THR A 70 -4.94 -7.49 -1.84
CA THR A 70 -3.61 -8.12 -1.79
C THR A 70 -2.49 -7.10 -2.02
N LEU A 71 -2.65 -6.20 -2.99
CA LEU A 71 -1.69 -5.13 -3.26
C LEU A 71 -1.61 -4.11 -2.11
N ASP A 72 -2.73 -3.73 -1.51
CA ASP A 72 -2.78 -2.88 -0.33
C ASP A 72 -2.01 -3.49 0.84
N ILE A 73 -2.22 -4.78 1.11
CA ILE A 73 -1.51 -5.53 2.15
C ILE A 73 -0.01 -5.50 1.87
N LEU A 74 0.43 -5.82 0.64
CA LEU A 74 1.84 -5.84 0.28
C LEU A 74 2.50 -4.45 0.43
N ALA A 75 1.85 -3.40 -0.06
CA ALA A 75 2.34 -2.04 0.08
C ALA A 75 2.41 -1.59 1.55
N PHE A 76 1.40 -1.93 2.36
CA PHE A 76 1.40 -1.67 3.79
C PHE A 76 2.54 -2.41 4.50
N LEU A 77 2.71 -3.70 4.26
CA LEU A 77 3.75 -4.52 4.88
C LEU A 77 5.16 -4.01 4.53
N MET A 78 5.41 -3.61 3.28
CA MET A 78 6.71 -3.03 2.90
C MET A 78 6.99 -1.73 3.67
N ARG A 79 6.03 -0.80 3.72
CA ARG A 79 6.18 0.46 4.47
C ARG A 79 6.36 0.20 5.97
N ALA A 80 5.53 -0.67 6.55
CA ALA A 80 5.63 -1.04 7.96
C ALA A 80 6.99 -1.68 8.29
N TYR A 81 7.50 -2.55 7.41
CA TYR A 81 8.81 -3.17 7.55
C TYR A 81 9.94 -2.13 7.58
N TYR A 82 9.97 -1.19 6.63
CA TYR A 82 11.01 -0.16 6.59
C TYR A 82 10.90 0.85 7.73
N VAL A 83 9.69 1.24 8.12
CA VAL A 83 9.44 2.07 9.32
C VAL A 83 9.99 1.38 10.57
N TYR A 84 9.67 0.09 10.76
CA TYR A 84 10.14 -0.68 11.91
C TYR A 84 11.66 -0.83 11.90
N LYS A 85 12.24 -1.21 10.76
CA LYS A 85 13.69 -1.37 10.61
C LYS A 85 14.45 -0.07 10.91
N ASN A 86 14.00 1.07 10.38
CA ASN A 86 14.64 2.36 10.62
C ASN A 86 14.42 2.89 12.04
N ARG A 87 13.38 2.44 12.76
CA ARG A 87 13.21 2.73 14.19
C ARG A 87 14.08 1.85 15.08
N ALA A 88 14.28 0.59 14.70
CA ALA A 88 15.14 -0.35 15.42
C ALA A 88 16.64 -0.06 15.23
N THR A 89 17.01 0.61 14.13
CA THR A 89 18.34 1.17 13.91
C THR A 89 18.26 2.69 14.01
N PRO A 90 18.25 3.29 15.22
CA PRO A 90 18.51 4.72 15.32
C PRO A 90 19.84 4.98 14.62
N ALA A 91 19.90 5.99 13.76
CA ALA A 91 21.12 6.37 13.05
C ALA A 91 22.23 6.67 14.08
N ILE A 92 23.09 5.69 14.34
CA ILE A 92 24.43 5.90 14.85
C ILE A 92 25.30 6.02 13.61
N ASP A 93 25.23 7.18 12.96
CA ASP A 93 26.09 7.66 11.86
C ASP A 93 25.59 9.10 11.56
N GLY A 94 26.19 10.23 11.95
CA GLY A 94 27.44 10.58 12.64
C GLY A 94 27.27 12.02 13.23
N PRO A 95 28.35 12.72 13.63
CA PRO A 95 28.25 13.91 14.48
C PRO A 95 27.61 15.10 13.74
N VAL A 96 26.75 15.83 14.45
CA VAL A 96 26.44 17.22 14.11
C VAL A 96 27.72 18.02 14.37
N VAL A 97 28.54 18.18 13.32
CA VAL A 97 29.57 19.22 13.31
C VAL A 97 28.84 20.52 13.13
N GLU A 98 28.36 21.10 14.23
CA GLU A 98 28.10 22.53 14.28
C GLU A 98 29.44 23.22 13.98
N ALA A 99 29.43 23.99 12.90
CA ALA A 99 30.56 24.80 12.49
C ALA A 99 30.96 25.73 13.64
N GLY A 100 32.24 25.68 14.02
CA GLY A 100 32.91 26.79 14.68
C GLY A 100 34.09 27.26 13.83
N PRO A 101 34.70 28.42 14.12
CA PRO A 101 34.27 29.51 15.00
C PRO A 101 33.40 30.58 14.31
#